data_AF-A0A6L2PX86-F1
#
_entry.id   AF-A0A6L2PX86-F1
#
_cell.length_a   1.000
_cell.length_b   1.000
_cell.length_c   1.000
_cell.angle_alpha   90.00
_cell.angle_beta   90.00
_cell.angle_gamma   90.00
#
_symmetry.space_group_name_H-M   'P 1'
#
loop_
_entity.id
_entity.type
_entity.pdbx_description
1 polymer ?
#
loop_
_entity_poly.entity_id
_entity_poly.type
_entity_poly.pdbx_seq_one_letter_code
_entity_poly.pdbx_strand_id
1 'polypeptide(L)'
;MLKVLCSVSFRDLVHRQTACAAIKHMALGVYGFGCEDALIHLLNHVWPNIFETSPHLVQAFMDSIEGLRVALGPNKILQYVLQVGLKRCM
;
A
#
# COMPACT_ATOMS: atom_id res chain seq x y z
N MET A 1 5.43 -3.95 13.34
CA MET A 1 6.30 -3.57 12.20
C MET A 1 7.05 -4.76 11.60
N LEU A 2 7.87 -5.50 12.36
CA LEU A 2 8.68 -6.63 11.84
C LEU A 2 7.87 -7.79 11.20
N LYS A 3 6.66 -8.10 11.72
CA LYS A 3 5.77 -9.13 11.15
C LYS A 3 5.13 -8.73 9.82
N VAL A 4 4.93 -7.44 9.54
CA VAL A 4 4.31 -6.99 8.29
C VAL A 4 5.30 -7.02 7.14
N LEU A 5 6.57 -6.69 7.39
CA LEU A 5 7.63 -6.72 6.38
C LEU A 5 7.85 -8.13 5.79
N CYS A 6 7.71 -9.16 6.63
CA CYS A 6 7.81 -10.57 6.20
C CYS A 6 6.59 -11.01 5.37
N SER A 7 5.37 -10.59 5.73
CA SER A 7 4.15 -10.89 4.96
C SER A 7 4.09 -10.18 3.61
N VAL A 8 4.78 -9.05 3.47
CA VAL A 8 4.95 -8.33 2.19
C VAL A 8 5.95 -9.04 1.27
N SER A 9 7.01 -9.65 1.81
CA SER A 9 7.99 -10.42 1.03
C SER A 9 7.46 -11.80 0.63
N PHE A 10 6.78 -11.85 -0.52
CA PHE A 10 6.68 -12.98 -1.46
C PHE A 10 6.69 -14.40 -0.87
N ARG A 11 5.64 -14.78 -0.13
CA ARG A 11 5.36 -16.22 0.11
C ARG A 11 4.07 -16.71 -0.53
N ASP A 12 2.92 -16.09 -0.24
CA ASP A 12 1.63 -16.55 -0.78
C ASP A 12 0.61 -15.41 -0.91
N LEU A 13 -0.45 -15.62 -1.70
CA LEU A 13 -1.54 -14.65 -1.92
C LEU A 13 -2.21 -14.23 -0.59
N VAL A 14 -2.39 -15.18 0.33
CA VAL A 14 -3.02 -14.94 1.64
C VAL A 14 -2.16 -14.02 2.51
N HIS A 15 -0.84 -14.21 2.51
CA HIS A 15 0.07 -13.35 3.26
C HIS A 15 0.02 -11.90 2.76
N ARG A 16 -0.04 -11.72 1.43
CA ARG A 16 -0.19 -10.39 0.81
C ARG A 16 -1.52 -9.74 1.19
N GLN A 17 -2.61 -10.52 1.20
CA GLN A 17 -3.92 -10.03 1.64
C GLN A 17 -3.92 -9.57 3.11
N THR A 18 -3.37 -10.39 4.00
CA THR A 18 -3.26 -10.05 5.44
C THR A 18 -2.32 -8.87 5.65
N ALA A 19 -1.24 -8.75 4.87
CA ALA A 19 -0.34 -7.61 4.92
C ALA A 19 -1.06 -6.30 4.54
N CYS A 20 -1.83 -6.29 3.43
CA CYS A 20 -2.62 -5.12 3.02
C CYS A 20 -3.62 -4.71 4.11
N ALA A 21 -4.33 -5.66 4.72
CA ALA A 21 -5.24 -5.39 5.83
C ALA A 21 -4.50 -4.80 7.05
N ALA A 22 -3.33 -5.32 7.41
CA ALA A 22 -2.52 -4.77 8.49
C ALA A 22 -2.03 -3.34 8.18
N ILE A 23 -1.61 -3.07 6.93
CA ILE A 23 -1.15 -1.75 6.49
C ILE A 23 -2.27 -0.72 6.57
N LYS A 24 -3.51 -1.08 6.20
CA LYS A 24 -4.70 -0.23 6.39
C LYS A 24 -4.82 0.24 7.84
N HIS A 25 -4.84 -0.69 8.78
CA HIS A 25 -4.99 -0.37 10.20
C HIS A 25 -3.81 0.40 10.77
N MET A 26 -2.59 0.09 10.34
CA MET A 26 -1.40 0.85 10.73
C MET A 26 -1.46 2.28 10.20
N ALA A 27 -1.81 2.48 8.93
CA ALA A 27 -1.91 3.81 8.32
C ALA A 27 -2.93 4.70 9.05
N LEU A 28 -4.10 4.15 9.36
CA LEU A 28 -5.13 4.87 10.13
C LEU A 28 -4.70 5.12 11.58
N GLY A 29 -4.00 4.19 12.21
CA GLY A 29 -3.54 4.31 13.60
C GLY A 29 -2.38 5.30 13.80
N VAL A 30 -1.57 5.54 12.77
CA VAL A 30 -0.42 6.47 12.82
C VAL A 30 -0.70 7.81 12.13
N TYR A 31 -1.96 8.09 11.76
CA TYR A 31 -2.37 9.38 11.21
C TYR A 31 -2.00 10.51 12.18
N GLY A 32 -1.28 11.53 11.69
CA GLY A 32 -0.88 12.70 12.49
C GLY A 32 0.36 12.52 13.38
N PHE A 33 1.02 11.36 13.37
CA PHE A 33 2.25 11.11 14.16
C PHE A 33 3.56 11.43 13.40
N GLY A 34 3.48 11.94 12.17
CA GLY A 34 4.67 12.28 11.37
C GLY A 34 5.44 11.07 10.82
N CYS A 35 4.86 9.87 10.85
CA CYS A 35 5.49 8.64 10.33
C CYS A 35 5.32 8.45 8.80
N GLU A 36 5.26 9.55 8.04
CA GLU A 36 4.97 9.52 6.60
C GLU A 36 6.00 8.72 5.80
N ASP A 37 7.29 8.83 6.14
CA ASP A 37 8.37 8.13 5.43
C ASP A 37 8.25 6.59 5.54
N ALA A 38 7.90 6.10 6.73
CA ALA A 38 7.66 4.67 6.94
C ALA A 38 6.43 4.17 6.16
N LEU A 39 5.38 4.98 6.07
CA LEU A 39 4.18 4.67 5.30
C LEU A 39 4.45 4.70 3.79
N ILE A 40 5.28 5.62 3.30
CA ILE A 40 5.74 5.65 1.90
C ILE A 40 6.55 4.40 1.58
N HIS A 41 7.41 3.93 2.51
CA HIS A 41 8.13 2.68 2.33
C HIS A 41 7.17 1.49 2.17
N LEU A 42 6.11 1.42 2.98
CA LEU A 42 5.06 0.39 2.84
C LEU A 42 4.28 0.53 1.52
N LEU A 43 3.95 1.75 1.12
CA LEU A 43 3.24 2.03 -0.14
C LEU A 43 4.03 1.49 -1.35
N ASN A 44 5.35 1.66 -1.38
CA ASN A 44 6.21 1.14 -2.45
C ASN A 44 6.09 -0.38 -2.61
N HIS A 45 5.91 -1.11 -1.52
CA HIS A 45 5.75 -2.57 -1.56
C HIS A 45 4.32 -3.01 -1.89
N VAL A 46 3.32 -2.21 -1.52
CA VAL A 46 1.91 -2.51 -1.80
C VAL A 46 1.56 -2.19 -3.25
N TRP A 47 2.14 -1.13 -3.81
CA TRP A 47 1.88 -0.63 -5.17
C TRP A 47 1.92 -1.68 -6.30
N PRO A 48 2.90 -2.62 -6.39
CA PRO A 48 2.93 -3.62 -7.45
C PRO A 48 1.73 -4.57 -7.46
N ASN A 49 0.96 -4.69 -6.36
CA ASN A 49 -0.22 -5.54 -6.31
C ASN A 49 -1.40 -5.00 -7.16
N ILE A 50 -1.28 -3.82 -7.77
CA ILE A 50 -2.28 -3.26 -8.69
C ILE A 50 -2.54 -4.13 -9.92
N PHE A 51 -1.57 -4.95 -10.33
CA PHE A 51 -1.67 -5.83 -11.50
C PHE A 51 -2.19 -7.23 -11.16
N GLU A 52 -2.54 -7.49 -9.90
CA GLU A 52 -3.08 -8.80 -9.52
C GLU A 52 -4.54 -8.96 -9.93
N THR A 53 -4.91 -10.18 -10.31
CA THR A 53 -6.25 -10.52 -10.82
C THR A 53 -7.16 -11.12 -9.75
N SER A 54 -6.61 -11.49 -8.59
CA SER A 54 -7.40 -12.08 -7.52
C SER A 54 -8.33 -11.06 -6.85
N PRO A 55 -9.65 -11.31 -6.80
CA PRO A 55 -10.61 -10.34 -6.27
C PRO A 55 -10.40 -10.03 -4.78
N HIS A 56 -10.01 -11.03 -3.98
CA HIS A 56 -9.77 -10.84 -2.55
C HIS A 56 -8.54 -9.98 -2.26
N LEU A 57 -7.49 -10.13 -3.08
CA LEU A 57 -6.28 -9.32 -2.93
C LEU A 57 -6.51 -7.90 -3.45
N VAL A 58 -7.21 -7.73 -4.57
CA VAL A 58 -7.57 -6.41 -5.11
C VAL A 58 -8.42 -5.62 -4.11
N GLN A 59 -9.41 -6.25 -3.47
CA GLN A 59 -10.19 -5.59 -2.43
C GLN A 59 -9.31 -5.14 -1.25
N ALA A 60 -8.45 -6.04 -0.75
CA ALA A 60 -7.55 -5.71 0.36
C ALA A 60 -6.53 -4.62 -0.02
N PHE A 61 -6.06 -4.62 -1.28
CA PHE A 61 -5.19 -3.59 -1.83
C PHE A 61 -5.90 -2.23 -1.86
N MET A 62 -7.11 -2.14 -2.43
CA MET A 62 -7.89 -0.90 -2.50
C MET A 62 -8.15 -0.34 -1.10
N ASP A 63 -8.54 -1.20 -0.16
CA ASP A 63 -8.72 -0.87 1.25
C ASP A 63 -7.44 -0.29 1.90
N SER A 64 -6.28 -0.84 1.58
CA SER A 64 -4.99 -0.37 2.11
C SER A 64 -4.58 0.98 1.52
N ILE A 65 -4.85 1.22 0.23
CA ILE A 65 -4.60 2.51 -0.43
C ILE A 65 -5.48 3.59 0.17
N GLU A 66 -6.74 3.29 0.49
CA GLU A 66 -7.64 4.24 1.15
C GLU A 66 -7.11 4.66 2.53
N GLY A 67 -6.62 3.70 3.33
CA GLY A 67 -5.97 4.00 4.62
C GLY A 67 -4.71 4.87 4.46
N LEU A 68 -3.86 4.54 3.47
CA LEU A 68 -2.66 5.31 3.16
C LEU A 68 -2.97 6.71 2.60
N ARG A 69 -4.07 6.88 1.86
CA ARG A 69 -4.54 8.17 1.37
C ARG A 69 -4.90 9.12 2.50
N VAL A 70 -5.55 8.62 3.54
CA VAL A 70 -5.84 9.40 4.74
C VAL A 70 -4.54 9.74 5.49
N ALA A 71 -3.64 8.77 5.62
CA ALA A 71 -2.38 8.90 6.36
C ALA A 71 -1.35 9.85 5.73
N LEU A 72 -1.16 9.77 4.41
CA LEU A 72 -0.14 10.52 3.65
C LEU A 72 -0.71 11.75 2.91
N GLY A 73 -2.04 11.85 2.83
CA GLY A 73 -2.73 12.82 2.01
C GLY A 73 -2.86 12.39 0.52
N PRO A 74 -3.85 12.96 -0.19
CA PRO A 74 -4.17 12.58 -1.57
C PRO A 74 -3.06 12.95 -2.57
N ASN A 75 -2.25 13.97 -2.28
CA ASN A 75 -1.19 14.44 -3.17
C ASN A 75 -0.12 13.37 -3.42
N LYS A 76 0.27 12.61 -2.39
CA LYS A 76 1.27 11.55 -2.53
C LYS A 76 0.74 10.41 -3.39
N ILE A 77 -0.50 9.96 -3.14
CA ILE A 77 -1.12 8.90 -3.95
C ILE A 77 -1.25 9.33 -5.42
N LEU A 78 -1.63 10.58 -5.69
CA LEU A 78 -1.72 11.12 -7.05
C LEU A 78 -0.37 11.07 -7.78
N GLN A 79 0.75 11.35 -7.10
CA GLN A 79 2.09 11.26 -7.70
C GLN A 79 2.41 9.83 -8.17
N TYR A 80 2.02 8.81 -7.40
CA TYR A 80 2.21 7.41 -7.80
C TYR A 80 1.36 7.03 -9.02
N VAL A 81 0.11 7.51 -9.09
CA VAL A 81 -0.77 7.28 -10.26
C VAL A 81 -0.21 7.97 -11.51
N LEU A 82 0.22 9.22 -11.38
CA LEU A 82 0.81 9.99 -12.49
C LEU A 82 2.11 9.35 -12.99
N GLN A 83 2.94 8.81 -12.09
CA GLN A 83 4.19 8.14 -12.45
C GLN A 83 3.97 6.86 -13.26
N VAL A 84 2.90 6.10 -12.98
CA VAL A 84 2.52 4.93 -13.78
C VAL A 84 2.11 5.33 -15.20
N GLY A 85 1.48 6.50 -15.37
CA GLY A 85 1.21 7.08 -16.69
C GLY A 85 2.47 7.57 -17.41
N LEU A 86 3.39 8.20 -16.69
CA LEU A 86 4.63 8.74 -17.26
C LEU A 86 5.65 7.66 -17.68
N LYS A 87 5.79 6.57 -16.91
CA LYS A 87 6.68 5.44 -17.29
C LYS A 87 6.20 4.62 -18.49
N ARG A 88 4.99 4.89 -19.00
CA ARG A 88 4.47 4.31 -20.24
C ARG A 88 4.68 5.24 -21.46
N CYS A 89 5.06 6.49 -21.24
CA CYS A 89 5.28 7.52 -22.26
C CYS A 89 6.78 7.80 -22.54
N MET A 90 7.70 7.15 -21.82
CA MET A 90 9.12 7.04 -22.12
C MET A 90 9.47 5.58 -22.35
#